data_AF-G1LNA6-F1
#
_entry.id   AF-G1LNA6-F1
#
_cell.length_a   1.000
_cell.length_b   1.000
_cell.length_c   1.000
_cell.angle_alpha   90.00
_cell.angle_beta   90.00
_cell.angle_gamma   90.00
#
_symmetry.space_group_name_H-M   'P 1'
#
loop_
_entity.id
_entity.type
_entity.pdbx_description
1 polymer ?
#
loop_
_entity_poly.entity_id
_entity_poly.type
_entity_poly.pdbx_seq_one_letter_code
_entity_poly.pdbx_strand_id
1 'polypeptide(L)'
;MGAALLSDPDKIEKILSTLVKGTRRPVTCKIRILPSLEDTLSLVKRIKRTGIAAVTVHGRKREERPQHPVSCEAIKAIAETLSIPVIANGGSHDHIQKYLDIEDFRQATAASSVMVARAAMWNPSIFLKEGLRPLEEVMQKYIRYAVQYENHYTNTKYCLCQMLREQLESPQGRLLHAAQSSQEIWRAYSPQITPKMCLLEWCRKEKLAQPVYDTVQRPLDRLFCSVVTVAEQKYQSTLWDKSKKLAEQAAAIVCLRSRGLPEGRLGEESPSWHKRKREATDQDPGGPRAQEQAVPGELCKKLFVALGSGEESPREGW
;
A
#
# COMPACT_ATOMS: atom_id res chain seq x y z
N MET A 1 -4.31 -29.90 15.09
CA MET A 1 -3.19 -29.17 14.46
C MET A 1 -2.77 -28.01 15.36
N GLY A 2 -1.62 -27.38 15.11
CA GLY A 2 -1.15 -26.24 15.92
C GLY A 2 -0.81 -26.63 17.37
N ALA A 3 -1.04 -25.73 18.32
CA ALA A 3 -0.68 -25.92 19.73
C ALA A 3 -1.36 -27.13 20.40
N ALA A 4 -2.46 -27.65 19.86
CA ALA A 4 -3.11 -28.86 20.35
C ALA A 4 -2.24 -30.13 20.17
N LEU A 5 -1.27 -30.11 19.24
CA LEU A 5 -0.35 -31.25 19.08
C LEU A 5 0.67 -31.34 20.22
N LEU A 6 0.91 -30.25 20.97
CA LEU A 6 1.91 -30.22 22.05
C LEU A 6 1.61 -31.19 23.20
N SER A 7 0.34 -31.61 23.35
CA SER A 7 -0.07 -32.62 24.34
C SER A 7 0.09 -34.06 23.86
N ASP A 8 0.52 -34.29 22.62
CA ASP A 8 0.72 -35.63 22.03
C ASP A 8 2.11 -35.71 21.38
N PRO A 9 3.18 -35.87 22.19
CA PRO A 9 4.55 -35.92 21.70
C PRO A 9 4.83 -37.09 20.74
N ASP A 10 4.15 -38.23 20.93
CA ASP A 10 4.32 -39.41 20.07
C ASP A 10 3.82 -39.12 18.64
N LYS A 11 2.69 -38.43 18.53
CA LYS A 11 2.18 -37.97 17.24
C LYS A 11 3.07 -36.91 16.61
N ILE A 12 3.65 -35.99 17.39
CA ILE A 12 4.65 -35.04 16.89
C ILE A 12 5.83 -35.79 16.29
N GLU A 13 6.41 -36.75 17.01
CA GLU A 13 7.55 -37.54 16.54
C GLU A 13 7.22 -38.30 15.27
N LYS A 14 6.05 -38.94 15.20
CA LYS A 14 5.60 -39.67 14.02
C LYS A 14 5.47 -38.75 12.80
N ILE A 15 4.88 -37.57 12.95
CA ILE A 15 4.73 -36.60 11.86
C ILE A 15 6.10 -36.12 11.38
N LEU A 16 6.94 -35.64 12.29
CA LEU A 16 8.23 -35.03 11.94
C LEU A 16 9.19 -36.06 11.33
N SER A 17 9.30 -37.26 11.92
CA SER A 17 10.18 -38.31 11.36
C SER A 17 9.71 -38.78 9.99
N THR A 18 8.40 -38.84 9.74
CA THR A 18 7.84 -39.17 8.42
C THR A 18 8.20 -38.09 7.40
N LEU A 19 8.05 -36.81 7.76
CA LEU A 19 8.40 -35.70 6.88
C LEU A 19 9.90 -35.67 6.58
N VAL A 20 10.75 -35.79 7.60
CA VAL A 20 12.22 -35.78 7.46
C VAL A 20 12.70 -36.89 6.53
N LYS A 21 12.13 -38.09 6.62
CA LYS A 21 12.46 -39.21 5.73
C LYS A 21 11.86 -39.05 4.33
N GLY A 22 10.72 -38.38 4.22
CA GLY A 22 9.95 -38.26 2.97
C GLY A 22 10.36 -37.10 2.06
N THR A 23 11.22 -36.18 2.51
CA THR A 23 11.66 -35.04 1.68
C THR A 23 13.16 -34.76 1.80
N ARG A 24 13.74 -34.26 0.71
CA ARG A 24 15.11 -33.71 0.69
C ARG A 24 15.20 -32.26 1.19
N ARG A 25 14.06 -31.62 1.44
CA ARG A 25 14.00 -30.24 1.95
C ARG A 25 14.13 -30.26 3.48
N PRO A 26 14.81 -29.27 4.09
CA PRO A 26 14.93 -29.20 5.54
C PRO A 26 13.54 -29.06 6.17
N VAL A 27 13.21 -29.97 7.08
CA VAL A 27 11.96 -29.91 7.86
C VAL A 27 12.25 -29.13 9.14
N THR A 28 11.40 -28.15 9.45
CA THR A 28 11.44 -27.37 10.68
C THR A 28 10.08 -27.40 11.36
N CYS A 29 10.00 -27.05 12.64
CA CYS A 29 8.73 -26.86 13.32
C CYS A 29 8.72 -25.59 14.17
N LYS A 30 7.52 -25.06 14.42
CA LYS A 30 7.29 -23.91 15.31
C LYS A 30 6.44 -24.34 16.50
N ILE A 31 6.92 -24.05 17.70
CA ILE A 31 6.25 -24.42 18.95
C ILE A 31 5.98 -23.21 19.85
N ARG A 32 5.13 -23.42 20.84
CA ARG A 32 5.00 -22.61 22.05
C ARG A 32 5.63 -23.37 23.22
N ILE A 33 6.06 -22.67 24.25
CA ILE A 33 6.56 -23.30 25.49
C ILE A 33 5.40 -23.95 26.27
N LEU A 34 5.71 -24.96 27.08
CA LEU A 34 4.76 -25.62 27.98
C LEU A 34 4.72 -24.88 29.33
N PRO A 35 3.73 -25.19 30.20
CA PRO A 35 3.66 -24.59 31.53
C PRO A 35 4.92 -24.81 32.38
N SER A 36 5.54 -25.98 32.28
CA SER A 36 6.80 -26.33 32.92
C SER A 36 7.98 -26.20 31.94
N LEU A 37 9.10 -25.64 32.44
CA LEU A 37 10.36 -25.60 31.70
C LEU A 37 10.90 -27.02 31.46
N GLU A 38 10.79 -27.90 32.45
CA GLU A 38 11.25 -29.29 32.35
C GLU A 38 10.53 -30.03 31.22
N ASP A 39 9.20 -29.95 31.17
CA ASP A 39 8.39 -30.55 30.10
C ASP A 39 8.76 -29.96 28.74
N THR A 40 8.98 -28.65 28.68
CA THR A 40 9.42 -27.97 27.46
C THR A 40 10.76 -28.53 26.98
N LEU A 41 11.74 -28.67 27.88
CA LEU A 41 13.06 -29.22 27.57
C LEU A 41 13.00 -30.70 27.15
N SER A 42 12.13 -31.49 27.79
CA SER A 42 11.88 -32.88 27.41
C SER A 42 11.29 -32.98 26.00
N LEU A 43 10.27 -32.17 25.70
CA LEU A 43 9.63 -32.14 24.39
C LEU A 43 10.60 -31.72 23.27
N VAL A 44 11.39 -30.67 23.46
CA VAL A 44 12.32 -30.23 22.41
C VAL A 44 13.46 -31.23 22.16
N LYS A 45 13.92 -31.95 23.19
CA LYS A 45 14.87 -33.06 23.03
C LYS A 45 14.27 -34.20 22.20
N ARG A 46 12.99 -34.54 22.44
CA ARG A 46 12.23 -35.51 21.63
C ARG A 46 12.10 -35.05 20.17
N ILE A 47 11.66 -33.80 19.95
CA ILE A 47 11.56 -33.18 18.63
C ILE A 47 12.90 -33.23 17.89
N LYS A 48 14.01 -32.86 18.54
CA LYS A 48 15.35 -32.89 17.94
C LYS A 48 15.71 -34.28 17.38
N ARG A 49 15.38 -35.36 18.09
CA ARG A 49 15.69 -36.75 17.68
C ARG A 49 15.02 -37.16 16.36
N THR A 50 13.98 -36.44 15.94
CA THR A 50 13.30 -36.72 14.66
C THR A 50 14.13 -36.32 13.43
N GLY A 51 15.20 -35.54 13.61
CA GLY A 51 16.08 -35.11 12.52
C GLY A 51 15.66 -33.78 11.87
N ILE A 52 14.81 -32.98 12.52
CA ILE A 52 14.50 -31.62 12.03
C ILE A 52 15.75 -30.73 11.95
N ALA A 53 15.76 -29.81 10.99
CA ALA A 53 16.87 -28.92 10.74
C ALA A 53 16.95 -27.75 11.72
N ALA A 54 15.81 -27.26 12.23
CA ALA A 54 15.73 -26.15 13.18
C ALA A 54 14.36 -26.12 13.87
N VAL A 55 14.30 -25.51 15.07
CA VAL A 55 13.06 -25.29 15.82
C VAL A 55 12.84 -23.80 16.08
N THR A 56 11.66 -23.30 15.75
CA THR A 56 11.23 -21.95 16.15
C THR A 56 10.46 -22.01 17.45
N VAL A 57 10.87 -21.24 18.45
CA VAL A 57 10.24 -21.19 19.77
C VAL A 57 9.58 -19.83 19.98
N HIS A 58 8.26 -19.84 20.09
CA HIS A 58 7.53 -18.69 20.65
C HIS A 58 7.54 -18.84 22.16
N GLY A 59 8.25 -17.96 22.86
CA GLY A 59 8.41 -17.97 24.33
C GLY A 59 7.16 -17.60 25.12
N ARG A 60 5.97 -17.98 24.65
CA ARG A 60 4.70 -17.84 25.37
C ARG A 60 3.98 -19.19 25.41
N LYS A 61 3.30 -19.47 26.52
CA LYS A 61 2.43 -20.64 26.72
C LYS A 61 1.20 -20.55 25.83
N ARG A 62 0.42 -21.64 25.72
CA ARG A 62 -0.74 -21.70 24.80
C ARG A 62 -1.83 -20.68 25.17
N GLU A 63 -2.09 -20.53 26.46
CA GLU A 63 -3.08 -19.66 27.07
C GLU A 63 -2.65 -18.18 27.08
N GLU A 64 -1.34 -17.92 27.04
CA GLU A 64 -0.78 -16.57 27.05
C GLU A 64 -1.08 -15.83 25.74
N ARG A 65 -1.46 -14.57 25.91
CA ARG A 65 -1.85 -13.63 24.85
C ARG A 65 -0.74 -12.60 24.61
N PRO A 66 -0.81 -11.80 23.53
CA PRO A 66 0.27 -10.90 23.17
C PRO A 66 0.63 -9.84 24.23
N GLN A 67 -0.28 -9.51 25.16
CA GLN A 67 -0.01 -8.63 26.30
C GLN A 67 0.81 -9.28 27.42
N HIS A 68 0.91 -10.60 27.45
CA HIS A 68 1.80 -11.28 28.40
C HIS A 68 3.23 -11.17 27.86
N PRO A 69 4.24 -11.00 28.73
CA PRO A 69 5.63 -10.94 28.30
C PRO A 69 6.06 -12.25 27.64
N VAL A 70 7.03 -12.17 26.72
CA VAL A 70 7.70 -13.35 26.18
C VAL A 70 8.81 -13.78 27.16
N SER A 71 8.92 -15.07 27.46
CA SER A 71 10.02 -15.59 28.29
C SER A 71 11.26 -15.79 27.43
N CYS A 72 12.23 -14.88 27.58
CA CYS A 72 13.54 -15.00 26.96
C CYS A 72 14.36 -16.13 27.61
N GLU A 73 14.16 -16.36 28.91
CA GLU A 73 14.84 -17.37 29.72
C GLU A 73 14.50 -18.78 29.23
N ALA A 74 13.23 -19.05 28.95
CA ALA A 74 12.81 -20.34 28.40
C ALA A 74 13.41 -20.59 27.02
N ILE A 75 13.45 -19.57 26.15
CA ILE A 75 14.08 -19.69 24.82
C ILE A 75 15.58 -19.95 24.96
N LYS A 76 16.26 -19.23 25.85
CA LYS A 76 17.69 -19.39 26.14
C LYS A 76 18.01 -20.80 26.65
N ALA A 77 17.26 -21.30 27.62
CA ALA A 77 17.43 -22.66 28.13
C ALA A 77 17.27 -23.73 27.03
N ILE A 78 16.34 -23.53 26.09
CA ILE A 78 16.17 -24.42 24.94
C ILE A 78 17.35 -24.31 23.96
N ALA A 79 17.81 -23.08 23.66
CA ALA A 79 18.96 -22.84 22.78
C ALA A 79 20.25 -23.48 23.30
N GLU A 80 20.50 -23.39 24.61
CA GLU A 80 21.67 -24.01 25.25
C GLU A 80 21.55 -25.55 25.32
N THR A 81 20.32 -26.08 25.33
CA THR A 81 20.07 -27.54 25.41
C THR A 81 20.22 -28.23 24.05
N LEU A 82 19.89 -27.55 22.94
CA LEU A 82 19.82 -28.16 21.62
C LEU A 82 21.09 -27.92 20.81
N SER A 83 21.50 -28.96 20.07
CA SER A 83 22.60 -28.84 19.10
C SER A 83 22.14 -28.43 17.69
N ILE A 84 20.85 -28.15 17.50
CA ILE A 84 20.27 -27.65 16.25
C ILE A 84 19.92 -26.17 16.42
N PRO A 85 19.88 -25.37 15.35
CA PRO A 85 19.49 -23.96 15.43
C PRO A 85 18.12 -23.75 16.09
N VAL A 86 18.09 -22.86 17.08
CA VAL A 86 16.87 -22.34 17.70
C VAL A 86 16.59 -20.95 17.14
N ILE A 87 15.33 -20.74 16.73
CA ILE A 87 14.85 -19.45 16.18
C ILE A 87 13.91 -18.82 17.21
N ALA A 88 14.32 -17.71 17.81
CA ALA A 88 13.52 -16.99 18.80
C ALA A 88 12.32 -16.28 18.17
N ASN A 89 11.16 -16.34 18.81
CA ASN A 89 9.94 -15.68 18.36
C ASN A 89 9.12 -15.13 19.53
N GLY A 90 8.36 -14.07 19.26
CA GLY A 90 7.47 -13.44 20.23
C GLY A 90 7.89 -12.03 20.67
N GLY A 91 9.06 -11.54 20.23
CA GLY A 91 9.62 -10.26 20.68
C GLY A 91 9.00 -8.99 20.09
N SER A 92 8.16 -9.05 19.05
CA SER A 92 7.56 -7.84 18.45
C SER A 92 6.79 -7.01 19.47
N HIS A 93 6.90 -5.68 19.40
CA HIS A 93 6.36 -4.68 20.34
C HIS A 93 7.16 -4.55 21.64
N ASP A 94 7.24 -5.64 22.40
CA ASP A 94 7.82 -5.63 23.76
C ASP A 94 9.35 -5.48 23.72
N HIS A 95 9.99 -6.11 22.73
CA HIS A 95 11.43 -6.08 22.53
C HIS A 95 11.84 -5.49 21.18
N ILE A 96 11.07 -5.74 20.11
CA ILE A 96 11.44 -5.38 18.74
C ILE A 96 10.50 -4.27 18.21
N GLN A 97 11.06 -3.07 18.07
CA GLN A 97 10.43 -1.88 17.48
C GLN A 97 11.25 -1.30 16.31
N LYS A 98 12.58 -1.52 16.29
CA LYS A 98 13.51 -1.14 15.22
C LYS A 98 14.45 -2.30 14.86
N TYR A 99 15.24 -2.12 13.80
CA TYR A 99 16.13 -3.15 13.27
C TYR A 99 17.14 -3.69 14.29
N LEU A 100 17.80 -2.79 15.05
CA LEU A 100 18.84 -3.17 16.01
C LEU A 100 18.30 -4.09 17.12
N ASP A 101 17.05 -3.91 17.52
CA ASP A 101 16.41 -4.71 18.56
C ASP A 101 16.29 -6.19 18.19
N ILE A 102 16.35 -6.52 16.89
CA ILE A 102 16.34 -7.92 16.43
C ILE A 102 17.59 -8.64 16.94
N GLU A 103 18.76 -7.98 16.90
CA GLU A 103 20.00 -8.53 17.40
C GLU A 103 20.01 -8.56 18.94
N ASP A 104 19.50 -7.52 19.60
CA ASP A 104 19.37 -7.50 21.07
C ASP A 104 18.49 -8.64 21.56
N PHE A 105 17.35 -8.89 20.91
CA PHE A 105 16.47 -10.00 21.22
C PHE A 105 17.12 -11.37 20.93
N ARG A 106 17.92 -11.47 19.86
CA ARG A 106 18.71 -12.68 19.55
C ARG A 106 19.71 -12.99 20.67
N GLN A 107 20.43 -11.98 21.15
CA GLN A 107 21.41 -12.10 22.22
C GLN A 107 20.76 -12.46 23.56
N ALA A 108 19.68 -11.78 23.93
CA ALA A 108 18.94 -12.04 25.16
C ALA A 108 18.41 -13.49 25.25
N THR A 109 18.10 -14.09 24.10
CA THR A 109 17.58 -15.46 23.99
C THR A 109 18.64 -16.50 23.66
N ALA A 110 19.91 -16.11 23.51
CA ALA A 110 21.01 -16.95 23.00
C ALA A 110 20.67 -17.74 21.72
N ALA A 111 19.70 -17.26 20.94
CA ALA A 111 19.19 -17.97 19.78
C ALA A 111 20.12 -17.81 18.58
N SER A 112 20.04 -18.76 17.64
CA SER A 112 20.80 -18.69 16.39
C SER A 112 20.20 -17.65 15.44
N SER A 113 18.87 -17.44 15.47
CA SER A 113 18.17 -16.49 14.60
C SER A 113 16.88 -16.00 15.26
N VAL A 114 16.25 -14.98 14.66
CA VAL A 114 14.98 -14.40 15.14
C VAL A 114 13.92 -14.46 14.04
N MET A 115 12.71 -14.86 14.40
CA MET A 115 11.52 -14.78 13.56
C MET A 115 10.63 -13.63 14.04
N VAL A 116 10.37 -12.66 13.17
CA VAL A 116 9.55 -11.48 13.45
C VAL A 116 8.17 -11.63 12.80
N ALA A 117 7.10 -11.34 13.54
CA ALA A 117 5.71 -11.46 13.03
C ALA A 117 4.98 -10.11 13.08
N ARG A 118 4.51 -9.66 14.25
CA ARG A 118 3.69 -8.43 14.36
C ARG A 118 4.42 -7.19 13.83
N ALA A 119 5.69 -6.99 14.20
CA ALA A 119 6.44 -5.82 13.76
C ALA A 119 6.60 -5.78 12.22
N ALA A 120 6.83 -6.93 11.58
CA ALA A 120 6.89 -7.04 10.13
C ALA A 120 5.52 -6.89 9.46
N MET A 121 4.44 -7.34 10.10
CA MET A 121 3.07 -7.13 9.64
C MET A 121 2.68 -5.64 9.66
N TRP A 122 3.15 -4.89 10.65
CA TRP A 122 2.91 -3.45 10.78
C TRP A 122 3.75 -2.63 9.81
N ASN A 123 5.04 -2.95 9.71
CA ASN A 123 5.93 -2.34 8.73
C ASN A 123 7.01 -3.36 8.30
N PRO A 124 6.88 -3.95 7.10
CA PRO A 124 7.86 -4.89 6.56
C PRO A 124 9.30 -4.35 6.46
N SER A 125 9.49 -3.02 6.46
CA SER A 125 10.82 -2.43 6.48
C SER A 125 11.58 -2.59 7.80
N ILE A 126 10.98 -3.25 8.81
CA ILE A 126 11.67 -3.63 10.06
C ILE A 126 12.98 -4.41 9.82
N PHE A 127 13.11 -5.05 8.67
CA PHE A 127 14.29 -5.81 8.27
C PHE A 127 15.38 -4.96 7.57
N LEU A 128 15.16 -3.67 7.32
CA LEU A 128 16.17 -2.79 6.74
C LEU A 128 17.12 -2.26 7.80
N LYS A 129 18.42 -2.45 7.57
CA LYS A 129 19.48 -2.02 8.49
C LYS A 129 19.55 -0.50 8.63
N GLU A 130 19.15 0.22 7.58
CA GLU A 130 19.14 1.67 7.49
C GLU A 130 17.97 2.31 8.26
N GLY A 131 17.02 1.50 8.73
CA GLY A 131 15.86 1.94 9.49
C GLY A 131 14.53 1.83 8.74
N LEU A 132 13.44 2.10 9.48
CA LEU A 132 12.08 2.01 8.95
C LEU A 132 11.86 3.00 7.81
N ARG A 133 11.19 2.53 6.75
CA ARG A 133 10.70 3.38 5.66
C ARG A 133 9.34 3.98 6.01
N PRO A 134 9.02 5.17 5.45
CA PRO A 134 7.68 5.75 5.56
C PRO A 134 6.60 4.73 5.14
N LEU A 135 5.52 4.65 5.91
CA LEU A 135 4.47 3.65 5.70
C LEU A 135 3.85 3.73 4.30
N GLU A 136 3.65 4.95 3.80
CA GLU A 136 3.15 5.22 2.44
C GLU A 136 4.02 4.53 1.36
N GLU A 137 5.35 4.62 1.47
CA GLU A 137 6.27 3.97 0.52
C GLU A 137 6.11 2.44 0.55
N VAL A 138 5.98 1.89 1.76
CA VAL A 138 5.87 0.45 1.99
C VAL A 138 4.53 -0.08 1.46
N MET A 139 3.43 0.62 1.73
CA MET A 139 2.10 0.27 1.24
C MET A 139 2.02 0.33 -0.28
N GLN A 140 2.60 1.37 -0.90
CA GLN A 140 2.67 1.46 -2.37
C GLN A 140 3.44 0.28 -2.99
N LYS A 141 4.59 -0.09 -2.42
CA LYS A 141 5.36 -1.27 -2.86
C LYS A 141 4.55 -2.57 -2.67
N TYR A 142 3.88 -2.73 -1.53
CA TYR A 142 3.03 -3.89 -1.28
C TYR A 142 1.89 -4.02 -2.28
N ILE A 143 1.20 -2.91 -2.58
CA ILE A 143 0.10 -2.86 -3.55
C ILE A 143 0.59 -3.19 -4.96
N ARG A 144 1.78 -2.71 -5.37
CA ARG A 144 2.39 -3.08 -6.66
C ARG A 144 2.57 -4.59 -6.76
N TYR A 145 3.12 -5.24 -5.73
CA TYR A 145 3.25 -6.70 -5.72
C TYR A 145 1.89 -7.41 -5.72
N ALA A 146 0.92 -6.91 -4.94
CA ALA A 146 -0.42 -7.49 -4.91
C ALA A 146 -1.09 -7.47 -6.29
N VAL A 147 -0.92 -6.40 -7.07
CA VAL A 147 -1.43 -6.34 -8.44
C VAL A 147 -0.63 -7.25 -9.38
N GLN A 148 0.70 -7.21 -9.31
CA GLN A 148 1.58 -8.03 -10.17
C GLN A 148 1.37 -9.53 -10.01
N TYR A 149 1.06 -9.98 -8.79
CA TYR A 149 0.84 -11.38 -8.46
C TYR A 149 -0.64 -11.73 -8.29
N GLU A 150 -1.55 -10.88 -8.78
CA GLU A 150 -3.00 -11.13 -8.77
C GLU A 150 -3.56 -11.52 -7.39
N ASN A 151 -3.02 -10.92 -6.33
CA ASN A 151 -3.45 -11.20 -4.97
C ASN A 151 -4.89 -10.73 -4.75
N HIS A 152 -5.71 -11.59 -4.15
CA HIS A 152 -7.12 -11.29 -3.94
C HIS A 152 -7.31 -10.00 -3.12
N TYR A 153 -8.18 -9.10 -3.60
CA TYR A 153 -8.27 -7.74 -3.05
C TYR A 153 -8.63 -7.72 -1.56
N THR A 154 -9.43 -8.67 -1.06
CA THR A 154 -9.76 -8.76 0.37
C THR A 154 -8.54 -9.09 1.23
N ASN A 155 -7.62 -9.93 0.76
CA ASN A 155 -6.37 -10.23 1.45
C ASN A 155 -5.44 -9.01 1.42
N THR A 156 -5.31 -8.37 0.26
CA THR A 156 -4.56 -7.11 0.11
C THR A 156 -5.07 -6.04 1.08
N LYS A 157 -6.39 -5.84 1.12
CA LYS A 157 -7.07 -4.92 2.04
C LYS A 157 -6.80 -5.26 3.49
N TYR A 158 -6.90 -6.54 3.88
CA TYR A 158 -6.60 -6.99 5.24
C TYR A 158 -5.18 -6.60 5.66
N CYS A 159 -4.16 -6.92 4.84
CA CYS A 159 -2.77 -6.60 5.14
C CYS A 159 -2.52 -5.09 5.25
N LEU A 160 -3.09 -4.28 4.35
CA LEU A 160 -2.99 -2.82 4.40
C LEU A 160 -3.67 -2.25 5.66
N CYS A 161 -4.79 -2.81 6.09
CA CYS A 161 -5.41 -2.42 7.36
C CYS A 161 -4.51 -2.76 8.57
N GLN A 162 -3.79 -3.90 8.54
CA GLN A 162 -2.82 -4.24 9.58
C GLN A 162 -1.61 -3.30 9.60
N MET A 163 -1.24 -2.71 8.46
CA MET A 163 -0.19 -1.69 8.37
C MET A 163 -0.67 -0.35 8.93
N LEU A 164 -1.86 0.11 8.54
CA LEU A 164 -2.42 1.39 8.99
C LEU A 164 -2.70 1.44 10.49
N ARG A 165 -3.24 0.36 11.07
CA ARG A 165 -3.64 0.29 12.49
C ARG A 165 -4.41 1.52 12.96
N GLU A 166 -3.73 2.43 13.65
CA GLU A 166 -4.25 3.67 14.24
C GLU A 166 -4.60 4.72 13.16
N GLN A 167 -4.06 4.57 11.95
CA GLN A 167 -4.31 5.46 10.80
C GLN A 167 -5.51 5.05 9.95
N LEU A 168 -6.35 4.11 10.39
CA LEU A 168 -7.54 3.67 9.65
C LEU A 168 -8.58 4.79 9.46
N GLU A 169 -8.64 5.75 10.38
CA GLU A 169 -9.54 6.91 10.29
C GLU A 169 -9.03 8.02 9.37
N SER A 170 -7.82 7.87 8.83
CA SER A 170 -7.27 8.79 7.82
C SER A 170 -8.13 8.79 6.54
N PRO A 171 -8.05 9.84 5.70
CA PRO A 171 -8.71 9.84 4.39
C PRO A 171 -8.38 8.58 3.56
N GLN A 172 -7.11 8.17 3.53
CA GLN A 172 -6.65 6.96 2.84
C GLN A 172 -7.21 5.68 3.47
N GLY A 173 -7.26 5.62 4.81
CA GLY A 173 -7.83 4.48 5.53
C GLY A 173 -9.32 4.29 5.24
N ARG A 174 -10.09 5.39 5.17
CA ARG A 174 -11.52 5.35 4.80
C ARG A 174 -11.72 4.91 3.35
N LEU A 175 -10.89 5.39 2.41
CA LEU A 175 -10.93 4.93 1.02
C LEU A 175 -10.61 3.43 0.90
N LEU A 176 -9.59 2.95 1.63
CA LEU A 176 -9.26 1.53 1.69
C LEU A 176 -10.42 0.71 2.25
N HIS A 177 -11.06 1.20 3.32
CA HIS A 177 -12.20 0.52 3.94
C HIS A 177 -13.41 0.45 2.99
N ALA A 178 -13.65 1.47 2.17
CA ALA A 178 -14.72 1.47 1.18
C ALA A 178 -14.42 0.53 -0.01
N ALA A 179 -13.14 0.33 -0.36
CA ALA A 179 -12.74 -0.38 -1.58
C ALA A 179 -13.29 -1.83 -1.65
N GLN A 180 -13.88 -2.17 -2.81
CA GLN A 180 -14.46 -3.47 -3.17
C GLN A 180 -13.72 -4.17 -4.33
N SER A 181 -12.61 -3.61 -4.79
CA SER A 181 -11.82 -4.18 -5.89
C SER A 181 -10.33 -3.83 -5.77
N SER A 182 -9.45 -4.61 -6.40
CA SER A 182 -8.01 -4.29 -6.47
C SER A 182 -7.77 -2.95 -7.17
N GLN A 183 -8.61 -2.59 -8.14
CA GLN A 183 -8.55 -1.31 -8.84
C GLN A 183 -8.86 -0.15 -7.90
N GLU A 184 -9.85 -0.26 -7.02
CA GLU A 184 -10.15 0.78 -6.03
C GLU A 184 -9.04 0.93 -4.99
N ILE A 185 -8.46 -0.17 -4.51
CA ILE A 185 -7.28 -0.14 -3.61
C ILE A 185 -6.11 0.56 -4.31
N TRP A 186 -5.81 0.18 -5.54
CA TRP A 186 -4.77 0.82 -6.34
C TRP A 186 -5.02 2.32 -6.49
N ARG A 187 -6.26 2.73 -6.73
CA ARG A 187 -6.64 4.15 -6.87
C ARG A 187 -6.48 4.93 -5.57
N ALA A 188 -6.72 4.31 -4.41
CA ALA A 188 -6.60 4.96 -3.11
C ALA A 188 -5.15 5.29 -2.71
N TYR A 189 -4.18 4.52 -3.21
CA TYR A 189 -2.74 4.66 -2.87
C TYR A 189 -1.84 4.96 -4.06
N SER A 190 -2.40 5.14 -5.25
CA SER A 190 -1.63 5.66 -6.36
C SER A 190 -1.17 7.07 -5.99
N PRO A 191 0.13 7.39 -6.14
CA PRO A 191 0.56 8.77 -6.14
C PRO A 191 -0.37 9.53 -7.08
N GLN A 192 -0.88 10.68 -6.67
CA GLN A 192 -1.61 11.55 -7.59
C GLN A 192 -0.60 12.05 -8.62
N ILE A 193 -0.38 11.27 -9.68
CA ILE A 193 0.47 11.67 -10.77
C ILE A 193 -0.30 12.76 -11.47
N THR A 194 0.05 14.00 -11.18
CA THR A 194 -0.61 15.14 -11.80
C THR A 194 -0.26 15.18 -13.29
N PRO A 195 -1.11 15.74 -14.15
CA PRO A 195 -0.80 15.95 -15.56
C PRO A 195 0.60 16.54 -15.81
N LYS A 196 1.05 17.52 -15.01
CA LYS A 196 2.41 18.06 -15.09
C LYS A 196 3.50 17.03 -14.83
N MET A 197 3.28 16.11 -13.89
CA MET A 197 4.22 15.03 -13.58
C MET A 197 4.27 13.98 -14.69
N CYS A 198 3.10 13.57 -15.23
CA CYS A 198 3.03 12.70 -16.40
C CYS A 198 3.81 13.30 -17.58
N LEU A 199 3.60 14.59 -17.86
CA LEU A 199 4.26 15.26 -18.98
C LEU A 199 5.76 15.39 -18.76
N LEU A 200 6.21 15.67 -17.54
CA LEU A 200 7.62 15.73 -17.18
C LEU A 200 8.31 14.36 -17.31
N GLU A 201 7.70 13.30 -16.79
CA GLU A 201 8.22 11.93 -16.89
C GLU A 201 8.31 11.46 -18.35
N TRP A 202 7.30 11.76 -19.15
CA TRP A 202 7.30 11.48 -20.57
C TRP A 202 8.44 12.20 -21.30
N CYS A 203 8.62 13.51 -21.07
CA CYS A 203 9.73 14.26 -21.68
C CYS A 203 11.10 13.67 -21.32
N ARG A 204 11.30 13.25 -20.06
CA ARG A 204 12.53 12.56 -19.63
C ARG A 204 12.75 11.24 -20.37
N LYS A 205 11.69 10.45 -20.54
CA LYS A 205 11.74 9.15 -21.23
C LYS A 205 12.11 9.32 -22.71
N GLU A 206 11.55 10.33 -23.36
CA GLU A 206 11.81 10.67 -24.76
C GLU A 206 13.08 11.52 -24.95
N LYS A 207 13.84 11.80 -23.88
CA LYS A 207 15.05 12.64 -23.87
C LYS A 207 14.81 14.05 -24.44
N LEU A 208 13.62 14.60 -24.23
CA LEU A 208 13.25 15.96 -24.60
C LEU A 208 13.63 16.95 -23.49
N ALA A 209 13.71 18.23 -23.86
CA ALA A 209 13.79 19.31 -22.87
C ALA A 209 12.59 19.28 -21.93
N GLN A 210 12.80 19.73 -20.69
CA GLN A 210 11.72 19.79 -19.70
C GLN A 210 10.58 20.74 -20.16
N PRO A 211 9.31 20.43 -19.86
CA PRO A 211 8.19 21.32 -20.20
C PRO A 211 8.34 22.69 -19.55
N VAL A 212 8.19 23.75 -20.35
CA VAL A 212 8.22 25.15 -19.86
C VAL A 212 6.80 25.69 -19.81
N TYR A 213 6.42 26.34 -18.70
CA TYR A 213 5.08 26.87 -18.49
C TYR A 213 5.11 28.39 -18.37
N ASP A 214 4.38 29.06 -19.25
CA ASP A 214 4.14 30.51 -19.21
C ASP A 214 2.70 30.75 -18.78
N THR A 215 2.51 31.37 -17.62
CA THR A 215 1.17 31.60 -17.05
C THR A 215 0.85 33.08 -16.97
N VAL A 216 -0.30 33.46 -17.52
CA VAL A 216 -0.83 34.83 -17.51
C VAL A 216 -2.04 34.90 -16.58
N GLN A 217 -2.14 35.97 -15.79
CA GLN A 217 -3.33 36.29 -15.00
C GLN A 217 -4.12 37.42 -15.66
N ARG A 218 -5.44 37.24 -15.83
CA ARG A 218 -6.32 38.25 -16.39
C ARG A 218 -6.69 39.32 -15.35
N PRO A 219 -6.51 40.62 -15.62
CA PRO A 219 -6.75 41.68 -14.62
C PRO A 219 -8.21 41.81 -14.15
N LEU A 220 -9.18 41.55 -15.02
CA LEU A 220 -10.61 41.77 -14.77
C LEU A 220 -11.19 40.85 -13.69
N ASP A 221 -10.86 39.56 -13.75
CA ASP A 221 -11.45 38.51 -12.91
C ASP A 221 -10.41 37.65 -12.19
N ARG A 222 -9.12 38.01 -12.33
CA ARG A 222 -7.98 37.35 -11.67
C ARG A 222 -7.81 35.88 -12.02
N LEU A 223 -8.44 35.39 -13.10
CA LEU A 223 -8.27 34.02 -13.57
C LEU A 223 -6.93 33.84 -14.29
N PHE A 224 -6.45 32.60 -14.35
CA PHE A 224 -5.14 32.22 -14.89
C PHE A 224 -5.29 31.37 -16.16
N CYS A 225 -4.41 31.57 -17.13
CA CYS A 225 -4.25 30.69 -18.28
C CYS A 225 -2.77 30.36 -18.44
N SER A 226 -2.44 29.10 -18.71
CA SER A 226 -1.07 28.65 -18.87
C SER A 226 -0.88 28.06 -20.27
N VAL A 227 0.29 28.34 -20.86
CA VAL A 227 0.78 27.73 -22.08
C VAL A 227 1.96 26.84 -21.70
N VAL A 228 1.92 25.58 -22.09
CA VAL A 228 3.06 24.67 -21.95
C VAL A 228 3.77 24.49 -23.29
N THR A 229 5.09 24.64 -23.28
CA THR A 229 5.96 24.42 -24.45
C THR A 229 6.71 23.09 -24.28
N VAL A 230 6.57 22.20 -25.27
CA VAL A 230 7.22 20.88 -25.31
C VAL A 230 7.62 20.55 -26.75
N ALA A 231 8.91 20.24 -26.96
CA ALA A 231 9.47 20.00 -28.29
C ALA A 231 9.08 21.10 -29.31
N GLU A 232 9.28 22.36 -28.91
CA GLU A 232 8.97 23.58 -29.69
C GLU A 232 7.49 23.80 -30.03
N GLN A 233 6.60 22.92 -29.56
CA GLN A 233 5.15 23.05 -29.74
C GLN A 233 4.49 23.60 -28.48
N LYS A 234 3.47 24.43 -28.66
CA LYS A 234 2.75 25.11 -27.56
C LYS A 234 1.34 24.55 -27.42
N TYR A 235 0.95 24.31 -26.17
CA TYR A 235 -0.36 23.77 -25.80
C TYR A 235 -0.99 24.64 -24.73
N GLN A 236 -2.28 24.95 -24.90
CA GLN A 236 -3.03 25.76 -23.96
C GLN A 236 -4.48 25.26 -23.84
N SER A 237 -5.06 25.46 -22.66
CA SER A 237 -6.49 25.32 -22.46
C SER A 237 -7.21 26.57 -22.98
N THR A 238 -8.43 26.39 -23.50
CA THR A 238 -9.33 27.52 -23.82
C THR A 238 -10.02 28.07 -22.57
N LEU A 239 -10.00 27.31 -21.47
CA LEU A 239 -10.58 27.69 -20.20
C LEU A 239 -9.56 28.44 -19.34
N TRP A 240 -10.06 29.42 -18.61
CA TRP A 240 -9.31 30.16 -17.60
C TRP A 240 -9.60 29.57 -16.22
N ASP A 241 -8.56 29.36 -15.42
CA ASP A 241 -8.61 28.66 -14.15
C ASP A 241 -8.50 29.60 -12.94
N LYS A 242 -9.02 29.15 -11.79
CA LYS A 242 -9.02 29.94 -10.55
C LYS A 242 -7.64 30.09 -9.91
N SER A 243 -6.65 29.28 -10.33
CA SER A 243 -5.29 29.33 -9.80
C SER A 243 -4.26 29.01 -10.87
N LYS A 244 -3.05 29.56 -10.71
CA LYS A 244 -1.88 29.22 -11.53
C LYS A 244 -1.62 27.71 -11.58
N LYS A 245 -1.74 27.02 -10.44
CA LYS A 245 -1.55 25.57 -10.34
C LYS A 245 -2.52 24.81 -11.25
N LEU A 246 -3.80 25.18 -11.25
CA LEU A 246 -4.81 24.53 -12.10
C LEU A 246 -4.56 24.83 -13.58
N ALA A 247 -4.24 26.08 -13.93
CA ALA A 247 -3.94 26.49 -15.30
C ALA A 247 -2.78 25.68 -15.91
N GLU A 248 -1.69 25.51 -15.17
CA GLU A 248 -0.54 24.72 -15.63
C GLU A 248 -0.90 23.23 -15.80
N GLN A 249 -1.75 22.67 -14.94
CA GLN A 249 -2.23 21.29 -15.09
C GLN A 249 -3.14 21.15 -16.33
N ALA A 250 -4.01 22.12 -16.58
CA ALA A 250 -4.88 22.14 -17.75
C ALA A 250 -4.07 22.19 -19.06
N ALA A 251 -3.02 23.03 -19.12
CA ALA A 251 -2.10 23.07 -20.26
C ALA A 251 -1.39 21.72 -20.49
N ALA A 252 -0.94 21.07 -19.40
CA ALA A 252 -0.32 19.75 -19.47
C ALA A 252 -1.30 18.67 -19.96
N ILE A 253 -2.58 18.72 -19.56
CA ILE A 253 -3.64 17.83 -20.07
C ILE A 253 -3.80 17.99 -21.58
N VAL A 254 -3.87 19.23 -22.08
CA VAL A 254 -4.01 19.48 -23.54
C VAL A 254 -2.81 18.88 -24.30
N CYS A 255 -1.60 19.08 -23.78
CA CYS A 255 -0.39 18.50 -24.37
C CYS A 255 -0.44 16.96 -24.40
N LEU A 256 -0.79 16.32 -23.28
CA LEU A 256 -0.87 14.86 -23.17
C LEU A 256 -1.95 14.28 -24.11
N ARG A 257 -3.15 14.87 -24.14
CA ARG A 257 -4.26 14.47 -25.03
C ARG A 257 -3.89 14.56 -26.50
N SER A 258 -3.27 15.68 -26.90
CA SER A 258 -2.88 15.90 -28.31
C SER A 258 -1.91 14.84 -28.83
N ARG A 259 -1.15 14.22 -27.92
CA ARG A 259 -0.18 13.15 -28.21
C ARG A 259 -0.69 11.74 -27.91
N GLY A 260 -1.95 11.59 -27.49
CA GLY A 260 -2.52 10.28 -27.12
C GLY A 260 -1.90 9.65 -25.87
N LEU A 261 -1.37 10.46 -24.95
CA LEU A 261 -0.71 10.01 -23.73
C LEU A 261 -1.66 10.01 -22.51
N PRO A 262 -1.41 9.17 -21.48
CA PRO A 262 -2.19 9.18 -20.24
C PRO A 262 -2.09 10.53 -19.50
N GLU A 263 -3.21 11.06 -19.04
CA GLU A 263 -3.33 12.43 -18.51
C GLU A 263 -2.99 12.60 -17.02
N GLY A 264 -2.73 11.51 -16.29
CA GLY A 264 -2.62 11.56 -14.83
C GLY A 264 -3.96 11.85 -14.14
N ARG A 265 -3.93 12.25 -12.86
CA ARG A 265 -5.11 12.68 -12.09
C ARG A 265 -4.81 13.96 -11.30
N LEU A 266 -5.74 14.92 -11.35
CA LEU A 266 -5.77 16.03 -10.42
C LEU A 266 -6.21 15.52 -9.05
N GLY A 267 -5.53 15.91 -7.98
CA GLY A 267 -6.06 15.76 -6.64
C GLY A 267 -7.38 16.50 -6.55
N GLU A 268 -8.45 15.79 -6.22
CA GLU A 268 -9.71 16.42 -5.85
C GLU A 268 -9.48 17.21 -4.55
N GLU A 269 -9.18 18.51 -4.66
CA GLU A 269 -9.66 19.44 -3.64
C GLU A 269 -11.17 19.52 -3.86
N SER A 270 -11.93 18.83 -3.01
CA SER A 270 -13.39 18.70 -3.14
C SER A 270 -14.05 20.05 -3.38
N PRO A 271 -14.86 20.19 -4.45
CA PRO A 271 -15.82 21.25 -4.52
C PRO A 271 -17.21 20.63 -4.41
N SER A 272 -17.92 20.93 -3.32
CA SER A 272 -19.34 20.62 -3.19
C SER A 272 -20.11 21.26 -4.36
N TRP A 273 -20.51 20.46 -5.34
CA TRP A 273 -21.41 20.90 -6.41
C TRP A 273 -22.61 19.95 -6.44
N HIS A 274 -23.64 20.37 -5.72
CA HIS A 274 -25.07 20.35 -6.06
C HIS A 274 -25.93 20.39 -4.78
N LYS A 275 -25.95 21.54 -4.09
CA LYS A 275 -27.17 21.94 -3.39
C LYS A 275 -28.11 22.53 -4.42
N ARG A 276 -29.06 21.72 -4.91
CA ARG A 276 -30.29 22.28 -5.48
C ARG A 276 -31.26 22.51 -4.33
N LYS A 277 -31.47 23.79 -4.02
CA LYS A 277 -32.52 24.33 -3.17
C LYS A 277 -33.87 23.83 -3.73
N ARG A 278 -34.68 23.15 -2.92
CA ARG A 278 -36.13 23.07 -3.12
C ARG A 278 -36.78 23.49 -1.82
N GLU A 279 -37.44 24.63 -1.88
CA GLU A 279 -38.43 25.07 -0.91
C GLU A 279 -39.61 24.10 -0.92
N ALA A 280 -40.24 23.94 0.24
CA ALA A 280 -41.31 22.99 0.49
C ALA A 280 -42.67 23.49 -0.02
N THR A 281 -43.53 22.56 -0.46
CA THR A 281 -44.95 22.48 -0.06
C THR A 281 -45.59 21.18 -0.59
N ASP A 282 -45.93 20.32 0.38
CA ASP A 282 -47.09 19.45 0.61
C ASP A 282 -48.04 18.92 -0.51
N GLN A 283 -48.44 17.65 -0.31
CA GLN A 283 -49.64 16.89 -0.72
C GLN A 283 -49.70 16.06 -2.05
N ASP A 284 -50.11 14.80 -1.85
CA ASP A 284 -50.35 13.62 -2.73
C ASP A 284 -51.79 13.65 -3.36
N PRO A 285 -52.36 12.65 -4.09
CA PRO A 285 -51.85 11.50 -4.89
C PRO A 285 -52.48 11.34 -6.31
N GLY A 286 -51.88 10.44 -7.14
CA GLY A 286 -52.65 9.54 -8.04
C GLY A 286 -52.50 9.69 -9.57
N GLY A 287 -52.29 8.56 -10.28
CA GLY A 287 -52.64 8.38 -11.70
C GLY A 287 -51.50 7.92 -12.65
N PRO A 288 -51.78 7.11 -13.71
CA PRO A 288 -50.85 6.10 -14.22
C PRO A 288 -49.95 6.52 -15.40
N ARG A 289 -48.91 5.69 -15.61
CA ARG A 289 -47.90 5.69 -16.68
C ARG A 289 -48.43 6.01 -18.08
N ALA A 290 -47.78 6.94 -18.76
CA ALA A 290 -47.74 7.05 -20.21
C ALA A 290 -46.29 6.94 -20.70
N GLN A 291 -46.07 6.07 -21.68
CA GLN A 291 -44.82 5.94 -22.44
C GLN A 291 -44.65 7.16 -23.34
N GLU A 292 -43.46 7.76 -23.36
CA GLU A 292 -43.08 8.66 -24.45
C GLU A 292 -41.63 8.42 -24.87
N GLN A 293 -41.45 8.52 -26.19
CA GLN A 293 -40.43 7.86 -26.99
C GLN A 293 -39.07 8.56 -26.90
N ALA A 294 -38.00 7.76 -27.00
CA ALA A 294 -36.65 8.24 -27.21
C ALA A 294 -36.45 8.65 -28.69
N VAL A 295 -35.91 9.84 -28.92
CA VAL A 295 -35.35 10.26 -30.22
C VAL A 295 -33.88 10.65 -29.99
N PRO A 296 -32.96 10.29 -30.93
CA PRO A 296 -31.54 10.13 -30.67
C PRO A 296 -30.76 11.45 -30.69
N GLY A 297 -29.59 11.41 -30.02
CA GLY A 297 -28.76 12.59 -29.78
C GLY A 297 -27.93 13.11 -30.94
N GLU A 298 -27.44 14.31 -30.72
CA GLU A 298 -26.33 14.90 -31.47
C GLU A 298 -25.08 14.99 -30.58
N LEU A 299 -24.07 14.21 -30.96
CA LEU A 299 -22.69 14.38 -30.54
C LEU A 299 -22.15 15.71 -31.11
N CYS A 300 -22.06 16.75 -30.28
CA CYS A 300 -21.29 17.94 -30.64
C CYS A 300 -19.79 17.67 -30.47
N LYS A 301 -19.09 17.54 -31.60
CA LYS A 301 -17.63 17.36 -31.72
C LYS A 301 -16.90 18.71 -31.62
N LYS A 302 -15.86 18.73 -30.77
CA LYS A 302 -14.59 19.52 -30.80
C LYS A 302 -14.57 21.01 -30.39
N LEU A 303 -13.58 21.35 -29.55
CA LEU A 303 -12.79 22.59 -29.59
C LEU A 303 -11.46 22.42 -28.81
N PHE A 304 -10.35 22.15 -29.52
CA PHE A 304 -8.96 22.21 -29.01
C PHE A 304 -8.08 22.83 -30.09
N VAL A 305 -7.14 23.71 -29.73
CA VAL A 305 -6.20 24.36 -30.66
C VAL A 305 -4.78 23.94 -30.31
N ALA A 306 -4.10 23.28 -31.24
CA ALA A 306 -2.64 23.16 -31.24
C ALA A 306 -2.08 24.42 -31.91
N LEU A 307 -1.22 25.17 -31.21
CA LEU A 307 -0.59 26.34 -31.80
C LEU A 307 0.66 25.89 -32.57
N GLY A 308 0.66 26.14 -33.88
CA GLY A 308 1.78 25.83 -34.78
C GLY A 308 3.05 26.64 -34.46
N SER A 309 4.20 26.13 -34.90
CA SER A 309 5.52 26.72 -34.72
C SER A 309 5.73 27.97 -35.58
N GLY A 310 5.97 29.11 -34.93
CA GLY A 310 6.67 30.30 -35.46
C GLY A 310 5.91 31.17 -36.48
N GLU A 311 5.60 32.41 -36.10
CA GLU A 311 6.27 33.65 -36.58
C GLU A 311 5.52 34.91 -36.08
N GLU A 312 6.20 36.05 -36.24
CA GLU A 312 6.12 37.28 -35.47
C GLU A 312 4.80 38.08 -35.54
N SER A 313 4.63 38.91 -34.52
CA SER A 313 3.69 40.04 -34.45
C SER A 313 3.85 40.99 -35.64
N PRO A 314 2.75 41.61 -36.08
CA PRO A 314 2.78 43.01 -36.49
C PRO A 314 2.17 43.88 -35.39
N ARG A 315 2.85 45.01 -35.14
CA ARG A 315 2.33 46.19 -34.45
C ARG A 315 1.30 46.90 -35.32
N GLU A 316 0.69 47.93 -34.72
CA GLU A 316 -0.26 48.95 -35.25
C GLU A 316 -1.73 48.60 -34.96
N GLY A 317 -2.57 49.48 -34.42
CA GLY A 317 -2.45 50.88 -34.01
C GLY A 317 -3.87 51.40 -33.70
N TRP A 318 -3.97 52.25 -32.66
CA TRP A 318 -5.16 52.92 -32.10
C TRP A 318 -6.10 52.08 -31.22
#